data_AF-A0AAD7EKE3-F1
#
_entry.id   AF-A0AAD7EKE3-F1
#
_cell.length_a   1.000
_cell.length_b   1.000
_cell.length_c   1.000
_cell.angle_alpha   90.00
_cell.angle_beta   90.00
_cell.angle_gamma   90.00
#
_symmetry.space_group_name_H-M   'P 1'
#
loop_
_entity.id
_entity.type
_entity.pdbx_description
1 polymer ?
#
loop_
_entity_poly.entity_id
_entity_poly.type
_entity_poly.pdbx_seq_one_letter_code
_entity_poly.pdbx_strand_id
1 'polypeptide(L)'
;MSDAQQLRARIDELWSEIDLQKEMLKKLEQDRSLARRQLNAVMDPVACLPLEISSEIFLQTFGPSPLKPGARHAPMLLLNVCNGWTTVALSTPTLWTAIRIDFPRTNGLIQALPLWLECGRNRPVSLSLHGNLSTFDGVSTTIWQHGWQLKHLEIYDDFYYDEDSDKVFDRIIDIFSDDPTPRPLPLLETLTVGTGNAKRGFLSPQILQLLLLAPNIVSCTFENI
;
A
#
# COMPACT_ATOMS: atom_id res chain seq x y z
N MET A 1 -66.81 -32.47 -8.97
CA MET A 1 -65.83 -31.94 -7.99
C MET A 1 -65.27 -30.65 -8.59
N SER A 2 -65.21 -29.56 -7.82
CA SER A 2 -65.05 -28.19 -8.33
C SER A 2 -63.66 -27.92 -8.92
N ASP A 3 -63.56 -27.22 -10.05
CA ASP A 3 -62.30 -26.78 -10.69
C ASP A 3 -61.34 -26.10 -9.70
N ALA A 4 -61.88 -25.40 -8.70
CA ALA A 4 -61.10 -24.78 -7.64
C ALA A 4 -60.36 -25.78 -6.75
N GLN A 5 -60.89 -26.99 -6.53
CA GLN A 5 -60.19 -28.05 -5.79
C GLN A 5 -59.06 -28.67 -6.60
N GLN A 6 -59.22 -28.83 -7.92
CA GLN A 6 -58.15 -29.33 -8.79
C GLN A 6 -56.98 -28.35 -8.87
N LEU A 7 -57.27 -27.04 -9.00
CA LEU A 7 -56.22 -26.02 -9.01
C LEU A 7 -55.46 -25.95 -7.69
N ARG A 8 -56.14 -26.10 -6.54
CA ARG A 8 -55.48 -26.17 -5.22
C ARG A 8 -54.56 -27.37 -5.10
N ALA A 9 -55.03 -28.56 -5.46
CA ALA A 9 -54.21 -29.77 -5.43
C ALA A 9 -52.97 -29.64 -6.33
N ARG A 10 -53.11 -29.01 -7.51
CA ARG A 10 -51.98 -28.76 -8.39
C ARG A 10 -50.97 -27.76 -7.82
N ILE A 11 -51.43 -26.73 -7.13
CA ILE A 11 -50.55 -25.77 -6.44
C ILE A 11 -49.77 -26.48 -5.32
N ASP A 12 -50.42 -27.33 -4.53
CA ASP A 12 -49.77 -28.08 -3.44
C ASP A 12 -48.71 -29.07 -3.97
N GLU A 13 -49.00 -29.73 -5.09
CA GLU A 13 -48.05 -30.61 -5.78
C GLU A 13 -46.83 -29.83 -6.30
N LEU A 14 -47.05 -28.68 -6.94
CA LEU A 14 -45.96 -27.82 -7.44
C LEU A 14 -45.11 -27.25 -6.31
N TRP A 15 -45.71 -26.88 -5.18
CA TRP A 15 -44.95 -26.45 -3.99
C TRP A 15 -44.05 -27.56 -3.45
N SER A 16 -44.58 -28.78 -3.37
CA SER A 16 -43.81 -29.95 -2.92
C SER A 16 -42.62 -30.24 -3.83
N GLU A 17 -42.80 -30.13 -5.15
CA GLU A 17 -41.72 -30.28 -6.13
C GLU A 17 -40.68 -29.16 -6.03
N ILE A 18 -41.12 -27.90 -5.87
CA ILE A 18 -40.21 -26.75 -5.67
C ILE A 18 -39.35 -26.96 -4.43
N ASP A 19 -39.93 -27.43 -3.32
CA ASP A 19 -39.21 -27.64 -2.08
C ASP A 19 -38.20 -28.80 -2.20
N LEU A 20 -38.58 -29.88 -2.89
CA LEU A 20 -37.67 -30.98 -3.19
C LEU A 20 -36.47 -30.51 -4.03
N GLN A 21 -36.73 -29.72 -5.08
CA GLN A 21 -35.67 -29.21 -5.95
C GLN A 21 -34.75 -28.23 -5.23
N LYS A 22 -35.28 -27.40 -4.33
CA LYS A 22 -34.47 -26.50 -3.48
C LYS A 22 -33.53 -27.28 -2.57
N GLU A 23 -33.98 -28.38 -1.96
CA GLU A 23 -33.11 -29.17 -1.10
C GLU A 23 -32.01 -29.89 -1.92
N MET A 24 -32.35 -30.36 -3.13
CA MET A 24 -31.35 -30.91 -4.06
C MET A 24 -30.31 -29.86 -4.48
N LEU A 25 -30.76 -28.64 -4.82
CA LEU A 25 -29.87 -27.53 -5.18
C LEU A 25 -28.91 -27.21 -4.03
N LYS A 26 -29.43 -27.07 -2.82
CA LYS A 26 -28.65 -26.80 -1.61
C LYS A 26 -27.59 -27.89 -1.37
N LYS A 27 -27.94 -29.16 -1.57
CA LYS A 27 -26.97 -30.27 -1.48
C LYS A 27 -25.86 -30.15 -2.53
N LEU A 28 -26.21 -29.90 -3.79
CA LEU A 28 -25.23 -29.71 -4.85
C LEU A 28 -24.33 -28.49 -4.61
N GLU A 29 -24.85 -27.41 -4.04
CA GLU A 29 -24.06 -26.24 -3.66
C GLU A 29 -23.07 -26.55 -2.54
N GLN A 30 -23.49 -27.35 -1.54
CA GLN A 30 -22.61 -27.83 -0.48
C GLN A 30 -21.48 -28.71 -1.05
N ASP A 31 -21.81 -29.68 -1.90
CA ASP A 31 -20.84 -30.58 -2.54
C ASP A 31 -19.86 -29.79 -3.42
N ARG A 32 -20.36 -28.83 -4.21
CA ARG A 32 -19.52 -27.91 -5.01
C ARG A 32 -18.56 -27.12 -4.13
N SER A 33 -19.03 -26.61 -2.99
CA SER A 33 -18.20 -25.85 -2.05
C SER A 33 -17.06 -26.69 -1.46
N LEU A 34 -17.33 -27.97 -1.20
CA LEU A 34 -16.37 -28.90 -0.63
C LEU A 34 -15.33 -29.32 -1.67
N ALA A 35 -15.77 -29.67 -2.88
CA ALA A 35 -14.88 -29.97 -4.01
C ALA A 35 -13.99 -28.77 -4.36
N ARG A 36 -14.53 -27.54 -4.33
CA ARG A 36 -13.73 -26.32 -4.54
C ARG A 36 -12.66 -26.15 -3.45
N ARG A 37 -12.99 -26.38 -2.18
CA ARG A 37 -12.02 -26.32 -1.09
C ARG A 37 -10.91 -27.37 -1.23
N GLN A 38 -11.26 -28.60 -1.59
CA GLN A 38 -10.28 -29.66 -1.83
C GLN A 38 -9.36 -29.33 -3.00
N LEU A 39 -9.92 -28.82 -4.12
CA LEU A 39 -9.12 -28.38 -5.26
C LEU A 39 -8.17 -27.25 -4.87
N ASN A 40 -8.65 -26.25 -4.11
CA ASN A 40 -7.80 -25.17 -3.63
C ASN A 40 -6.69 -25.67 -2.70
N ALA A 41 -6.96 -26.67 -1.85
CA ALA A 41 -5.94 -27.25 -0.98
C ALA A 41 -4.81 -27.96 -1.74
N VAL A 42 -5.13 -28.55 -2.89
CA VAL A 42 -4.14 -29.21 -3.76
C VAL A 42 -3.39 -28.19 -4.62
N MET A 43 -4.08 -27.17 -5.10
CA MET A 43 -3.54 -26.20 -6.07
C MET A 43 -2.87 -24.98 -5.42
N ASP A 44 -3.27 -24.61 -4.21
CA ASP A 44 -2.75 -23.46 -3.45
C ASP A 44 -2.53 -23.88 -1.98
N PRO A 45 -1.42 -24.57 -1.67
CA PRO A 45 -1.10 -25.01 -0.32
C PRO A 45 -1.04 -23.85 0.68
N VAL A 46 -0.71 -22.63 0.20
CA VAL A 46 -0.62 -21.42 1.02
C VAL A 46 -2.01 -20.95 1.46
N ALA A 47 -3.06 -21.20 0.69
CA ALA A 47 -4.44 -20.95 1.11
C ALA A 47 -4.93 -21.88 2.24
N CYS A 48 -4.23 -22.99 2.50
CA CYS A 48 -4.52 -23.88 3.63
C CYS A 48 -3.71 -23.58 4.89
N LEU A 49 -2.74 -22.68 4.80
CA LEU A 49 -1.97 -22.27 5.96
C LEU A 49 -2.80 -21.31 6.82
N PRO A 50 -2.66 -21.36 8.16
CA PRO A 50 -3.17 -20.31 9.03
C PRO A 50 -2.64 -18.94 8.60
N LEU A 51 -3.44 -17.89 8.83
CA LEU A 51 -3.10 -16.52 8.46
C LEU A 51 -1.72 -16.13 8.99
N GLU A 52 -1.40 -16.51 10.22
CA GLU A 52 -0.15 -16.19 10.90
C GLU A 52 1.06 -16.78 10.16
N ILE A 53 0.94 -18.02 9.67
CA ILE A 53 2.02 -18.70 8.94
C ILE A 53 2.20 -18.08 7.56
N SER A 54 1.11 -17.78 6.86
CA SER A 54 1.16 -17.10 5.56
C SER A 54 1.76 -15.69 5.67
N SER A 55 1.37 -14.94 6.71
CA SER A 55 1.93 -13.63 7.02
C SER A 55 3.43 -13.70 7.30
N GLU A 56 3.89 -14.69 8.08
CA GLU A 56 5.31 -14.88 8.36
C GLU A 56 6.10 -15.26 7.10
N ILE A 57 5.57 -16.18 6.29
CA ILE A 57 6.19 -16.53 4.99
C ILE A 57 6.32 -15.27 4.14
N PHE A 58 5.27 -14.46 4.05
CA PHE A 58 5.31 -13.22 3.28
C PHE A 58 6.40 -12.30 3.81
N LEU A 59 6.50 -12.08 5.12
CA LEU A 59 7.55 -11.27 5.73
C LEU A 59 8.97 -11.78 5.43
N GLN A 60 9.17 -13.09 5.39
CA GLN A 60 10.46 -13.68 5.03
C GLN A 60 10.82 -13.54 3.54
N THR A 61 9.84 -13.24 2.67
CA THR A 61 10.13 -12.90 1.27
C THR A 61 10.66 -11.48 1.08
N PHE A 62 10.65 -10.65 2.13
CA PHE A 62 11.28 -9.33 2.10
C PHE A 62 12.76 -9.48 2.44
N GLY A 63 13.62 -8.96 1.57
CA GLY A 63 15.04 -8.83 1.89
C GLY A 63 15.27 -7.86 3.07
N PRO A 64 16.49 -7.82 3.63
CA PRO A 64 16.83 -6.96 4.77
C PRO A 64 16.75 -5.45 4.46
N SER A 65 16.53 -5.07 3.20
CA SER A 65 16.33 -3.68 2.79
C SER A 65 14.84 -3.44 2.51
N PRO A 66 14.12 -2.74 3.40
CA PRO A 66 12.68 -2.54 3.30
C PRO A 66 12.27 -1.55 2.19
N LEU A 67 13.20 -1.03 1.41
CA LEU A 67 13.00 0.18 0.60
C LEU A 67 12.86 -0.09 -0.89
N LYS A 68 12.31 -1.20 -1.36
CA LYS A 68 12.07 -1.38 -2.82
C LYS A 68 10.72 -2.00 -3.16
N PRO A 69 9.56 -1.48 -2.72
CA PRO A 69 8.35 -1.85 -3.42
C PRO A 69 8.42 -1.32 -4.85
N GLY A 70 8.32 -2.23 -5.78
CA GLY A 70 7.94 -1.96 -7.16
C GLY A 70 6.79 -2.88 -7.50
N ALA A 71 6.20 -2.72 -8.68
CA ALA A 71 5.15 -3.62 -9.17
C ALA A 71 5.57 -5.12 -9.16
N ARG A 72 6.88 -5.40 -9.12
CA ARG A 72 7.47 -6.75 -9.08
C ARG A 72 7.96 -7.19 -7.70
N HIS A 73 7.77 -6.36 -6.67
CA HIS A 73 8.19 -6.67 -5.31
C HIS A 73 6.97 -6.72 -4.39
N ALA A 74 7.10 -7.46 -3.29
CA ALA A 74 6.08 -7.46 -2.25
C ALA A 74 5.98 -6.07 -1.58
N PRO A 75 4.80 -5.70 -1.04
CA PRO A 75 3.53 -6.41 -1.07
C PRO A 75 2.80 -6.45 -2.42
N MET A 76 3.15 -5.60 -3.41
CA MET A 76 2.36 -5.48 -4.66
C MET A 76 2.26 -6.78 -5.46
N LEU A 77 3.32 -7.58 -5.49
CA LEU A 77 3.29 -8.91 -6.10
C LEU A 77 2.24 -9.82 -5.44
N LEU A 78 2.16 -9.80 -4.10
CA LEU A 78 1.29 -10.68 -3.30
C LEU A 78 -0.19 -10.38 -3.53
N LEU A 79 -0.53 -9.11 -3.83
CA LEU A 79 -1.90 -8.70 -4.13
C LEU A 79 -2.43 -9.28 -5.45
N ASN A 80 -1.56 -9.72 -6.35
CA ASN A 80 -1.90 -10.15 -7.70
C ASN A 80 -1.89 -11.68 -7.91
N VAL A 81 -1.63 -12.47 -6.87
CA VAL A 81 -1.54 -13.95 -6.99
C VAL A 81 -2.93 -14.59 -6.95
N CYS A 82 -3.65 -14.46 -5.84
CA CYS A 82 -5.02 -14.93 -5.67
C CYS A 82 -5.71 -14.14 -4.54
N ASN A 83 -7.04 -14.19 -4.47
CA ASN A 83 -7.81 -13.46 -3.44
C ASN A 83 -7.40 -13.81 -2.00
N GLY A 84 -6.93 -15.04 -1.76
CA GLY A 84 -6.43 -15.47 -0.45
C GLY A 84 -5.16 -14.70 -0.07
N TRP A 85 -4.19 -14.63 -0.97
CA TRP A 85 -2.94 -13.88 -0.76
C TRP A 85 -3.20 -12.39 -0.63
N THR A 86 -4.12 -11.82 -1.42
CA THR A 86 -4.54 -10.43 -1.27
C THR A 86 -5.09 -10.17 0.14
N THR A 87 -5.93 -11.07 0.65
CA THR A 87 -6.51 -10.95 2.00
C THR A 87 -5.44 -11.04 3.08
N VAL A 88 -4.50 -11.99 2.97
CA VAL A 88 -3.37 -12.11 3.91
C VAL A 88 -2.49 -10.86 3.87
N ALA A 89 -2.13 -10.37 2.68
CA ALA A 89 -1.25 -9.23 2.51
C ALA A 89 -1.88 -7.93 3.07
N LEU A 90 -3.15 -7.66 2.76
CA LEU A 90 -3.89 -6.52 3.32
C LEU A 90 -4.09 -6.62 4.84
N SER A 91 -4.18 -7.85 5.38
CA SER A 91 -4.34 -8.10 6.81
C SER A 91 -3.02 -8.10 7.59
N THR A 92 -1.88 -7.87 6.93
CA THR A 92 -0.55 -7.89 7.55
C THR A 92 0.10 -6.50 7.47
N PRO A 93 -0.18 -5.58 8.42
CA PRO A 93 0.30 -4.19 8.37
C PRO A 93 1.82 -4.04 8.28
N THR A 94 2.58 -4.99 8.81
CA THR A 94 4.05 -4.99 8.76
C THR A 94 4.59 -5.02 7.32
N LEU A 95 3.84 -5.54 6.35
CA LEU A 95 4.24 -5.52 4.92
C LEU A 95 4.22 -4.11 4.31
N TRP A 96 3.57 -3.16 4.98
CA TRP A 96 3.29 -1.81 4.46
C TRP A 96 4.08 -0.73 5.20
N THR A 97 5.05 -1.10 6.04
CA THR A 97 5.85 -0.15 6.84
C THR A 97 7.00 0.49 6.08
N ALA A 98 7.14 0.21 4.78
CA ALA A 98 8.15 0.87 3.97
C ALA A 98 7.73 0.96 2.50
N ILE A 99 8.03 2.10 1.88
CA ILE A 99 7.77 2.35 0.47
C ILE A 99 8.86 3.17 -0.20
N ARG A 100 9.25 2.77 -1.41
CA ARG A 100 10.12 3.51 -2.32
C ARG A 100 9.39 3.80 -3.61
N ILE A 101 9.47 5.04 -4.05
CA ILE A 101 8.92 5.50 -5.30
C ILE A 101 10.08 6.01 -6.15
N ASP A 102 10.39 5.27 -7.22
CA ASP A 102 11.34 5.65 -8.26
C ASP A 102 10.60 6.35 -9.41
N PHE A 103 10.98 7.58 -9.73
CA PHE A 103 10.40 8.40 -10.77
C PHE A 103 11.18 8.29 -12.08
N PRO A 104 10.51 8.22 -13.25
CA PRO A 104 9.07 8.13 -13.45
C PRO A 104 8.53 6.68 -13.39
N ARG A 105 9.40 5.69 -13.13
CA ARG A 105 9.12 4.25 -13.31
C ARG A 105 7.95 3.73 -12.49
N THR A 106 7.73 4.30 -11.32
CA THR A 106 6.73 3.85 -10.33
C THR A 106 5.72 4.94 -9.97
N ASN A 107 5.49 5.91 -10.87
CA ASN A 107 4.53 7.00 -10.64
C ASN A 107 3.13 6.49 -10.24
N GLY A 108 2.71 5.33 -10.75
CA GLY A 108 1.45 4.69 -10.33
C GLY A 108 1.37 4.32 -8.85
N LEU A 109 2.50 4.13 -8.15
CA LEU A 109 2.53 3.88 -6.70
C LEU A 109 2.16 5.13 -5.89
N ILE A 110 2.31 6.33 -6.44
CA ILE A 110 1.90 7.57 -5.76
C ILE A 110 0.39 7.59 -5.56
N GLN A 111 -0.36 7.21 -6.58
CA GLN A 111 -1.82 7.12 -6.47
C GLN A 111 -2.26 6.07 -5.45
N ALA A 112 -1.41 5.05 -5.22
CA ALA A 112 -1.63 4.01 -4.21
C ALA A 112 -1.03 4.37 -2.84
N LEU A 113 -0.28 5.47 -2.71
CA LEU A 113 0.39 5.86 -1.47
C LEU A 113 -0.59 6.08 -0.30
N PRO A 114 -1.76 6.74 -0.47
CA PRO A 114 -2.74 6.85 0.61
C PRO A 114 -3.20 5.47 1.12
N LEU A 115 -3.52 4.56 0.19
CA LEU A 115 -3.91 3.18 0.52
C LEU A 115 -2.77 2.42 1.23
N TRP A 116 -1.53 2.64 0.79
CA TRP A 116 -0.36 2.05 1.43
C TRP A 116 -0.24 2.45 2.89
N LEU A 117 -0.39 3.73 3.17
CA LEU A 117 -0.31 4.31 4.52
C LEU A 117 -1.50 3.84 5.38
N GLU A 118 -2.69 3.70 4.79
CA GLU A 118 -3.84 3.08 5.46
C GLU A 118 -3.59 1.61 5.83
N CYS A 119 -2.97 0.83 4.93
CA CYS A 119 -2.63 -0.57 5.19
C CYS A 119 -1.56 -0.74 6.28
N GLY A 120 -0.64 0.22 6.39
CA GLY A 120 0.32 0.31 7.50
C GLY A 120 -0.34 0.57 8.86
N ARG A 121 -1.59 1.07 8.87
CA ARG A 121 -2.32 1.49 10.07
C ARG A 121 -1.47 2.46 10.89
N ASN A 122 -1.52 2.41 12.22
CA ASN A 122 -0.75 3.30 13.10
C ASN A 122 0.74 2.90 13.25
N ARG A 123 1.31 2.17 12.28
CA ARG A 123 2.73 1.78 12.34
C ARG A 123 3.60 2.88 11.73
N PRO A 124 4.82 3.08 12.25
CA PRO A 124 5.77 3.98 11.62
C PRO A 124 6.17 3.49 10.23
N VAL A 125 6.16 4.37 9.23
CA VAL A 125 6.44 4.05 7.81
C VAL A 125 7.73 4.73 7.34
N SER A 126 8.53 3.99 6.57
CA SER A 126 9.70 4.53 5.87
C SER A 126 9.31 4.89 4.43
N LEU A 127 9.48 6.13 4.01
CA LEU A 127 9.18 6.60 2.64
C LEU A 127 10.47 7.07 1.96
N SER A 128 10.78 6.49 0.80
CA SER A 128 11.91 6.89 -0.03
C SER A 128 11.44 7.36 -1.41
N LEU A 129 11.85 8.54 -1.83
CA LEU A 129 11.46 9.15 -3.09
C LEU A 129 12.73 9.37 -3.91
N HIS A 130 12.82 8.82 -5.11
CA HIS A 130 14.04 8.83 -5.92
C HIS A 130 13.72 9.17 -7.37
N GLY A 131 14.51 10.04 -7.99
CA GLY A 131 14.39 10.37 -9.41
C GLY A 131 13.95 11.81 -9.64
N ASN A 132 13.45 12.11 -10.84
CA ASN A 132 13.19 13.49 -11.25
C ASN A 132 11.97 14.10 -10.53
N LEU A 133 12.24 14.94 -9.53
CA LEU A 133 11.21 15.62 -8.74
C LEU A 133 10.45 16.72 -9.51
N SER A 134 10.85 17.11 -10.72
CA SER A 134 10.03 18.04 -11.52
C SER A 134 8.76 17.38 -12.09
N THR A 135 8.71 16.04 -12.08
CA THR A 135 7.53 15.26 -12.48
C THR A 135 6.59 14.96 -11.31
N PHE A 136 6.86 15.57 -10.15
CA PHE A 136 6.30 15.24 -8.85
C PHE A 136 5.01 16.03 -8.60
N ASP A 137 3.88 15.49 -9.03
CA ASP A 137 2.56 16.08 -8.76
C ASP A 137 1.83 15.27 -7.66
N GLY A 138 1.25 15.96 -6.67
CA GLY A 138 0.34 15.38 -5.66
C GLY A 138 0.93 14.62 -4.45
N VAL A 139 2.24 14.35 -4.41
CA VAL A 139 2.87 13.67 -3.26
C VAL A 139 2.99 14.59 -2.03
N SER A 140 3.20 15.90 -2.23
CA SER A 140 3.24 16.90 -1.14
C SER A 140 2.00 16.78 -0.26
N THR A 141 0.83 16.85 -0.88
CA THR A 141 -0.48 16.67 -0.22
C THR A 141 -0.57 15.34 0.54
N THR A 142 -0.07 14.25 -0.03
CA THR A 142 -0.15 12.93 0.61
C THR A 142 0.78 12.84 1.83
N ILE A 143 2.00 13.38 1.72
CA ILE A 143 2.94 13.49 2.84
C ILE A 143 2.32 14.34 3.95
N TRP A 144 1.65 15.44 3.65
CA TRP A 144 1.01 16.27 4.68
C TRP A 144 -0.21 15.61 5.33
N GLN A 145 -1.01 14.87 4.56
CA GLN A 145 -2.19 14.17 5.06
C GLN A 145 -1.83 13.00 6.00
N HIS A 146 -0.79 12.24 5.66
CA HIS A 146 -0.44 11.00 6.36
C HIS A 146 0.94 11.03 7.05
N GLY A 147 1.61 12.18 7.03
CA GLY A 147 2.98 12.37 7.51
C GLY A 147 3.18 12.04 8.99
N TRP A 148 2.09 12.03 9.76
CA TRP A 148 2.10 11.64 11.17
C TRP A 148 2.58 10.21 11.42
N GLN A 149 2.55 9.35 10.39
CA GLN A 149 3.05 7.97 10.43
C GLN A 149 4.51 7.85 9.99
N LEU A 150 5.09 8.87 9.36
CA LEU A 150 6.42 8.75 8.76
C LEU A 150 7.50 8.69 9.84
N LYS A 151 8.38 7.70 9.72
CA LYS A 151 9.54 7.47 10.60
C LYS A 151 10.85 7.83 9.95
N HIS A 152 11.01 7.41 8.70
CA HIS A 152 12.17 7.67 7.88
C HIS A 152 11.67 8.27 6.57
N LEU A 153 12.18 9.43 6.20
CA LEU A 153 11.88 10.08 4.92
C LEU A 153 13.18 10.29 4.17
N GLU A 154 13.29 9.72 2.99
CA GLU A 154 14.42 9.88 2.09
C GLU A 154 13.95 10.51 0.78
N ILE A 155 14.62 11.56 0.33
CA ILE A 155 14.30 12.25 -0.93
C ILE A 155 15.60 12.42 -1.70
N TYR A 156 15.66 11.83 -2.88
CA TYR A 156 16.81 11.88 -3.79
C TYR A 156 16.36 12.41 -5.16
N ASP A 157 16.91 13.56 -5.57
CA ASP A 157 16.68 14.11 -6.92
C ASP A 157 17.85 13.76 -7.85
N ASP A 158 17.67 12.75 -8.71
CA ASP A 158 18.71 12.22 -9.63
C ASP A 158 18.89 13.08 -10.90
N PHE A 159 18.89 14.41 -10.81
CA PHE A 159 19.18 15.26 -11.98
C PHE A 159 20.65 15.12 -12.41
N TYR A 160 20.87 14.33 -13.46
CA TYR A 160 22.18 14.20 -14.12
C TYR A 160 22.50 15.36 -15.08
N TYR A 161 21.53 16.23 -15.42
CA TYR A 161 21.64 17.19 -16.53
C TYR A 161 21.23 18.65 -16.21
N ASP A 162 20.78 18.99 -15.00
CA ASP A 162 20.47 20.38 -14.66
C ASP A 162 21.77 21.06 -14.16
N GLU A 163 22.20 22.13 -14.82
CA GLU A 163 23.38 22.91 -14.42
C GLU A 163 23.15 23.72 -13.14
N ASP A 164 21.89 23.79 -12.68
CA ASP A 164 21.45 24.68 -11.62
C ASP A 164 20.96 23.90 -10.40
N SER A 165 21.88 23.63 -9.47
CA SER A 165 21.64 22.94 -8.21
C SER A 165 20.57 23.60 -7.34
N ASP A 166 20.36 24.91 -7.51
CA ASP A 166 19.45 25.69 -6.66
C ASP A 166 17.99 25.28 -6.92
N LYS A 167 17.66 24.85 -8.16
CA LYS A 167 16.32 24.36 -8.52
C LYS A 167 15.96 23.01 -7.88
N VAL A 168 16.95 22.18 -7.54
CA VAL A 168 16.71 20.90 -6.84
C VAL A 168 16.17 21.18 -5.45
N PHE A 169 16.82 22.09 -4.73
CA PHE A 169 16.36 22.49 -3.41
C PHE A 169 14.99 23.14 -3.48
N ASP A 170 14.77 24.07 -4.42
CA ASP A 170 13.44 24.69 -4.59
C ASP A 170 12.34 23.64 -4.83
N ARG A 171 12.59 22.61 -5.66
CA ARG A 171 11.61 21.52 -5.86
C ARG A 171 11.38 20.69 -4.62
N ILE A 172 12.43 20.36 -3.86
CA ILE A 172 12.28 19.64 -2.59
C ILE A 172 11.54 20.50 -1.58
N ILE A 173 11.80 21.80 -1.58
CA ILE A 173 11.12 22.80 -0.75
C ILE A 173 9.64 22.90 -1.14
N ASP A 174 9.31 22.89 -2.42
CA ASP A 174 7.91 22.94 -2.90
C ASP A 174 7.10 21.77 -2.34
N ILE A 175 7.69 20.57 -2.22
CA ILE A 175 7.05 19.41 -1.56
C ILE A 175 6.57 19.78 -0.15
N PHE A 176 7.32 20.63 0.55
CA PHE A 176 7.05 21.04 1.91
C PHE A 176 6.42 22.43 2.06
N SER A 177 6.25 23.18 0.97
CA SER A 177 5.80 24.59 1.02
C SER A 177 4.33 24.78 0.65
N ASP A 178 3.70 23.78 0.03
CA ASP A 178 2.32 23.88 -0.47
C ASP A 178 1.22 23.85 0.61
N ASP A 179 1.51 23.47 1.87
CA ASP A 179 0.49 23.39 2.92
C ASP A 179 0.46 24.64 3.84
N PRO A 180 -0.64 25.42 3.86
CA PRO A 180 -0.79 26.58 4.74
C PRO A 180 -0.88 26.22 6.24
N THR A 181 -1.11 24.96 6.60
CA THR A 181 -1.16 24.48 7.99
C THR A 181 -0.33 23.21 8.16
N PRO A 182 1.01 23.32 8.21
CA PRO A 182 1.86 22.15 8.32
C PRO A 182 1.54 21.37 9.60
N ARG A 183 1.21 20.09 9.44
CA ARG A 183 0.96 19.17 10.55
C ARG A 183 2.30 18.67 11.10
N PRO A 184 2.39 18.43 12.42
CA PRO A 184 3.60 17.87 12.99
C PRO A 184 3.84 16.45 12.44
N LEU A 185 5.12 16.11 12.28
CA LEU A 185 5.63 14.78 11.93
C LEU A 185 6.21 14.14 13.19
N PRO A 186 5.38 13.72 14.16
CA PRO A 186 5.81 13.30 15.49
C PRO A 186 6.67 12.03 15.49
N LEU A 187 6.58 11.19 14.46
CA LEU A 187 7.34 9.94 14.40
C LEU A 187 8.62 10.05 13.56
N LEU A 188 8.85 11.18 12.90
CA LEU A 188 9.97 11.31 11.96
C LEU A 188 11.28 11.39 12.73
N GLU A 189 12.08 10.34 12.63
CA GLU A 189 13.38 10.18 13.28
C GLU A 189 14.54 10.46 12.31
N THR A 190 14.34 10.19 11.02
CA THR A 190 15.40 10.35 10.01
C THR A 190 14.85 11.08 8.79
N LEU A 191 15.55 12.12 8.39
CA LEU A 191 15.36 12.82 7.13
C LEU A 191 16.67 12.76 6.34
N THR A 192 16.64 12.14 5.17
CA THR A 192 17.77 12.14 4.24
C THR A 192 17.36 12.89 2.99
N VAL A 193 18.11 13.93 2.64
CA VAL A 193 17.91 14.70 1.41
C VAL A 193 19.16 14.56 0.57
N GLY A 194 19.07 13.74 -0.47
CA GLY A 194 20.10 13.64 -1.48
C GLY A 194 19.83 14.61 -2.62
N THR A 195 20.81 15.45 -2.91
CA THR A 195 20.86 16.19 -4.16
C THR A 195 21.94 15.55 -5.01
N GLY A 196 21.81 15.47 -6.34
CA GLY A 196 22.87 14.90 -7.19
C GLY A 196 24.20 15.67 -7.11
N ASN A 197 24.78 16.08 -8.25
CA ASN A 197 26.05 16.84 -8.27
C ASN A 197 25.98 18.27 -7.66
N ALA A 198 24.90 18.61 -6.96
CA ALA A 198 24.65 19.92 -6.37
C ALA A 198 25.64 20.23 -5.23
N LYS A 199 26.43 21.28 -5.38
CA LYS A 199 27.59 21.57 -4.50
C LYS A 199 27.27 22.38 -3.24
N ARG A 200 26.01 22.52 -2.82
CA ARG A 200 25.66 23.43 -1.72
C ARG A 200 24.80 22.77 -0.66
N GLY A 201 25.40 22.55 0.51
CA GLY A 201 24.67 22.37 1.76
C GLY A 201 24.25 23.73 2.30
N PHE A 202 23.00 24.14 2.03
CA PHE A 202 22.35 25.18 2.82
C PHE A 202 21.03 24.65 3.35
N LEU A 203 20.88 24.72 4.67
CA LEU A 203 19.59 24.59 5.34
C LEU A 203 18.76 25.81 4.95
N SER A 204 17.83 25.66 4.00
CA SER A 204 16.88 26.72 3.67
C SER A 204 15.97 27.01 4.87
N PRO A 205 15.35 28.20 4.95
CA PRO A 205 14.35 28.50 5.97
C PRO A 205 13.19 27.49 6.00
N GLN A 206 12.83 26.89 4.87
CA GLN A 206 11.78 25.86 4.82
C GLN A 206 12.24 24.51 5.38
N ILE A 207 13.51 24.13 5.20
CA ILE A 207 14.07 22.95 5.89
C ILE A 207 14.07 23.18 7.39
N LEU A 208 14.42 24.38 7.85
CA LEU A 208 14.32 24.74 9.26
C LEU A 208 12.87 24.66 9.77
N GLN A 209 11.89 25.07 8.95
CA GLN A 209 10.47 24.92 9.26
C GLN A 209 10.04 23.45 9.35
N LEU A 210 10.54 22.58 8.47
CA LEU A 210 10.32 21.14 8.54
C LEU A 210 10.92 20.55 9.83
N LEU A 211 12.15 20.93 10.18
CA LEU A 211 12.79 20.51 11.42
C LEU A 211 12.00 20.97 12.66
N LEU A 212 11.33 22.13 12.60
CA LEU A 212 10.41 22.57 13.67
C LEU A 212 9.14 21.73 13.77
N LEU A 213 8.66 21.18 12.64
CA LEU A 213 7.48 20.32 12.58
C LEU A 213 7.77 18.87 12.98
N ALA A 214 9.04 18.48 13.00
CA ALA A 214 9.51 17.13 13.28
C ALA A 214 10.45 17.14 14.50
N PRO A 215 9.91 17.31 15.72
CA PRO A 215 10.71 17.53 16.92
C PRO A 215 11.58 16.34 17.32
N ASN A 216 11.33 15.17 16.75
CA ASN A 216 12.02 13.91 17.06
C ASN A 216 13.06 13.52 16.00
N ILE A 217 13.40 14.39 15.06
CA ILE A 217 14.47 14.12 14.09
C ILE A 217 15.79 13.94 14.84
N VAL A 218 16.35 12.74 14.72
CA VAL A 218 17.64 12.35 15.31
C VAL A 218 18.77 12.47 14.28
N SER A 219 18.45 12.31 13.00
CA SER A 219 19.41 12.40 11.90
C SER A 219 18.82 13.17 10.72
N CYS A 220 19.51 14.23 10.31
CA CYS A 220 19.22 14.98 9.09
C CYS A 220 20.49 14.98 8.24
N THR A 221 20.50 14.26 7.12
CA THR A 221 21.67 14.14 6.24
C THR A 221 21.42 14.78 4.89
N PHE A 222 22.41 15.51 4.39
CA PHE A 222 22.45 16.05 3.04
C PHE A 222 23.53 15.29 2.28
N GLU A 223 23.12 14.43 1.36
CA GLU A 223 24.04 13.59 0.59
C GLU A 223 24.22 14.17 -0.82
N ASN A 224 25.47 14.15 -1.28
CA ASN A 224 25.82 14.37 -2.68
C ASN A 224 26.21 13.00 -3.26
N ILE A 225 25.44 12.50 -4.23
CA ILE A 225 25.75 11.25 -4.95
C ILE A 225 26.53 11.56 -6.22
#